data_AF-A0A2P7PZV7-F1
#
_entry.id   AF-A0A2P7PZV7-F1
#
_cell.length_a   1.000
_cell.length_b   1.000
_cell.length_c   1.000
_cell.angle_alpha   90.00
_cell.angle_beta   90.00
_cell.angle_gamma   90.00
#
_symmetry.space_group_name_H-M   'P 1'
#
loop_
_entity.id
_entity.type
_entity.pdbx_description
1 polymer ?
#
loop_
_entity_poly.entity_id
_entity_poly.type
_entity_poly.pdbx_seq_one_letter_code
_entity_poly.pdbx_strand_id
1 'polypeptide(L)'
;MFSEISIRGYFQILLGFILIFVSTSTIRHQKRLENPKTLIDGKVLSSKLVKEMDNQGFYRQFYYKLNIEVRDNNKKKRYTINSMDEYKKGDDISIMTDASNKLKMKVFNKSKTFLLGQWLMLVIGFFIFLTPFAKMKFSETYLTALMAPLSSLVGIALIFVYLKEKKRNLEEIDSEIVAVLKWQKINVNEEGEKKHKAATALYCPVLKYEYDGLEKIRRSRLHSNDYNFYPLGKKMSIYIDKDSGEVLEERPKQSMLLMGLVLLIMGAIGIVAIYI
;
A
#
# COMPACT_ATOMS: atom_id res chain seq x y z
N MET A 1 -33.52 23.84 -4.56
CA MET A 1 -32.48 23.03 -5.25
C MET A 1 -32.31 21.64 -4.65
N PHE A 2 -32.37 21.46 -3.32
CA PHE A 2 -32.23 20.13 -2.67
C PHE A 2 -33.57 19.40 -2.41
N SER A 3 -34.72 20.08 -2.48
CA SER A 3 -36.04 19.53 -2.14
C SER A 3 -36.57 18.44 -3.08
N GLU A 4 -35.98 18.27 -4.26
CA GLU A 4 -36.38 17.28 -5.27
C GLU A 4 -35.49 16.02 -5.26
N ILE A 5 -34.47 15.97 -4.41
CA ILE A 5 -33.55 14.83 -4.32
C ILE A 5 -34.18 13.75 -3.46
N SER A 6 -34.36 12.55 -4.02
CA SER A 6 -34.83 11.39 -3.25
C SER A 6 -33.86 11.03 -2.11
N ILE A 7 -34.35 10.36 -1.07
CA ILE A 7 -33.52 9.84 0.04
C ILE A 7 -32.34 9.02 -0.49
N ARG A 8 -32.55 8.21 -1.54
CA ARG A 8 -31.49 7.44 -2.22
C ARG A 8 -30.42 8.36 -2.85
N GLY A 9 -30.82 9.49 -3.41
CA GLY A 9 -29.90 10.51 -3.93
C GLY A 9 -29.03 11.15 -2.85
N TYR A 10 -29.58 11.40 -1.65
CA TYR A 10 -28.80 11.89 -0.51
C TYR A 10 -27.75 10.88 -0.05
N PHE A 11 -28.09 9.59 0.01
CA PHE A 11 -27.11 8.54 0.32
C PHE A 11 -25.98 8.48 -0.72
N GLN A 12 -26.30 8.63 -2.02
CA GLN A 12 -25.30 8.68 -3.08
C GLN A 12 -24.38 9.91 -2.94
N ILE A 13 -24.94 11.08 -2.65
CA ILE A 13 -24.16 12.31 -2.40
C ILE A 13 -23.19 12.10 -1.23
N LEU A 14 -23.68 11.56 -0.10
CA LEU A 14 -22.86 11.32 1.08
C LEU A 14 -21.73 10.31 0.79
N LEU A 15 -22.05 9.19 0.12
CA LEU A 15 -21.07 8.17 -0.25
C LEU A 15 -20.00 8.73 -1.20
N GLY A 16 -20.42 9.46 -2.23
CA GLY A 16 -19.52 10.12 -3.16
C GLY A 16 -18.58 11.11 -2.46
N PHE A 17 -19.12 11.92 -1.54
CA PHE A 17 -18.34 12.87 -0.75
C PHE A 17 -17.30 12.17 0.14
N ILE A 18 -17.67 11.08 0.83
CA ILE A 18 -16.74 10.28 1.64
C ILE A 18 -15.60 9.72 0.77
N LEU A 19 -15.93 9.15 -0.40
CA LEU A 19 -14.93 8.61 -1.32
C LEU A 19 -13.96 9.68 -1.83
N ILE A 20 -14.47 10.86 -2.20
CA ILE A 20 -13.64 12.01 -2.62
C ILE A 20 -12.73 12.45 -1.46
N PHE A 21 -13.28 12.60 -0.25
CA PHE A 21 -12.53 13.06 0.92
C PHE A 21 -11.40 12.11 1.30
N VAL A 22 -11.69 10.81 1.39
CA VAL A 22 -10.69 9.78 1.71
C VAL A 22 -9.61 9.73 0.61
N SER A 23 -10.01 9.77 -0.65
CA SER A 23 -9.07 9.69 -1.78
C SER A 23 -8.17 10.92 -1.87
N THR A 24 -8.74 12.14 -1.75
CA THR A 24 -7.95 13.39 -1.77
C THR A 24 -6.99 13.49 -0.60
N SER A 25 -7.41 13.10 0.61
CA SER A 25 -6.55 13.04 1.79
C SER A 25 -5.35 12.12 1.56
N THR A 26 -5.60 10.94 0.98
CA THR A 26 -4.55 9.94 0.75
C THR A 26 -3.60 10.36 -0.39
N ILE A 27 -4.12 10.92 -1.49
CA ILE A 27 -3.32 11.46 -2.60
C ILE A 27 -2.43 12.60 -2.10
N ARG A 28 -3.00 13.55 -1.32
CA ARG A 28 -2.24 14.67 -0.76
C ARG A 28 -1.14 14.18 0.18
N HIS A 29 -1.46 13.20 1.03
CA HIS A 29 -0.48 12.59 1.92
C HIS A 29 0.66 11.91 1.14
N GLN A 30 0.35 11.16 0.08
CA GLN A 30 1.36 10.47 -0.74
C GLN A 30 2.19 11.43 -1.60
N LYS A 31 1.59 12.43 -2.25
CA LYS A 31 2.35 13.48 -2.96
C LYS A 31 3.31 14.23 -2.05
N ARG A 32 2.97 14.38 -0.76
CA ARG A 32 3.89 14.95 0.23
C ARG A 32 5.10 14.05 0.49
N LEU A 33 4.93 12.72 0.42
CA LEU A 33 5.99 11.73 0.58
C LEU A 33 6.87 11.58 -0.67
N GLU A 34 6.29 11.75 -1.87
CA GLU A 34 7.01 11.69 -3.15
C GLU A 34 7.80 12.97 -3.47
N ASN A 35 7.64 14.02 -2.66
CA ASN A 35 8.25 15.31 -2.94
C ASN A 35 9.78 15.19 -2.80
N PRO A 36 10.59 15.45 -3.85
CA PRO A 36 12.04 15.19 -3.83
C PRO A 36 12.79 15.98 -2.77
N LYS A 37 12.24 17.11 -2.29
CA LYS A 37 12.79 17.86 -1.14
C LYS A 37 12.69 17.12 0.21
N THR A 38 11.95 16.01 0.27
CA THR A 38 11.79 15.17 1.46
C THR A 38 12.56 13.86 1.37
N LEU A 39 13.10 13.55 0.20
CA LEU A 39 13.95 12.39 -0.02
C LEU A 39 15.40 12.80 0.17
N ILE A 40 16.12 12.02 0.96
CA ILE A 40 17.55 12.23 1.17
C ILE A 40 18.26 10.92 0.88
N ASP A 41 19.19 10.95 -0.07
CA ASP A 41 19.99 9.78 -0.41
C ASP A 41 21.14 9.61 0.58
N GLY A 42 21.43 8.36 0.92
CA GLY A 42 22.47 8.02 1.87
C GLY A 42 23.03 6.63 1.62
N LYS A 43 24.08 6.31 2.36
CA LYS A 43 24.76 5.01 2.34
C LYS A 43 24.60 4.28 3.65
N VAL A 44 24.38 2.97 3.58
CA VAL A 44 24.31 2.12 4.76
C VAL A 44 25.72 1.90 5.31
N LEU A 45 25.94 2.29 6.56
CA LEU A 45 27.20 2.07 7.28
C LEU A 45 27.21 0.71 8.00
N SER A 46 26.06 0.33 8.56
CA SER A 46 25.89 -0.95 9.26
C SER A 46 24.43 -1.36 9.29
N SER A 47 24.18 -2.66 9.27
CA SER A 47 22.87 -3.26 9.50
C SER A 47 22.97 -4.26 10.65
N LYS A 48 22.05 -4.19 11.62
CA LYS A 48 21.98 -5.13 12.74
C LYS A 48 20.55 -5.59 12.95
N LEU A 49 20.33 -6.92 12.96
CA LEU A 49 19.04 -7.49 13.30
C LEU A 49 18.72 -7.27 14.78
N VAL A 50 17.54 -6.72 15.07
CA VAL A 50 16.96 -6.60 16.40
C VAL A 50 15.79 -7.55 16.50
N LYS A 51 15.92 -8.53 17.39
CA LYS A 51 14.88 -9.51 17.70
C LYS A 51 14.65 -9.60 19.21
N GLU A 52 13.40 -9.52 19.63
CA GLU A 52 12.97 -9.68 21.03
C GLU A 52 11.78 -10.65 21.01
N MET A 53 11.81 -11.71 21.81
CA MET A 53 10.70 -12.65 21.95
C MET A 53 9.86 -12.31 23.18
N ASP A 54 8.57 -12.64 23.13
CA ASP A 54 7.71 -12.67 24.31
C ASP A 54 7.72 -14.04 24.99
N ASN A 55 7.08 -14.12 26.16
CA ASN A 55 6.99 -15.36 26.94
C ASN A 55 6.14 -16.46 26.25
N GLN A 56 5.42 -16.12 25.19
CA GLN A 56 4.59 -17.05 24.41
C GLN A 56 5.35 -17.61 23.19
N GLY A 57 6.61 -17.20 22.99
CA GLY A 57 7.44 -17.62 21.87
C GLY A 57 7.25 -16.80 20.59
N PHE A 58 6.47 -15.70 20.62
CA PHE A 58 6.32 -14.79 19.49
C PHE A 58 7.40 -13.73 19.48
N TYR A 59 7.81 -13.28 18.28
CA TYR A 59 8.62 -12.07 18.20
C TYR A 59 7.76 -10.85 18.57
N ARG A 60 8.23 -10.07 19.54
CA ARG A 60 7.69 -8.75 19.86
C ARG A 60 8.33 -7.66 19.00
N GLN A 61 9.63 -7.80 18.74
CA GLN A 61 10.40 -6.95 17.85
C GLN A 61 11.11 -7.82 16.83
N PHE A 62 11.02 -7.45 15.55
CA PHE A 62 11.78 -8.05 14.46
C PHE A 62 11.99 -7.00 13.37
N TYR A 63 13.15 -6.36 13.36
CA TYR A 63 13.55 -5.36 12.37
C TYR A 63 15.07 -5.23 12.29
N TYR A 64 15.57 -4.70 11.18
CA TYR A 64 16.96 -4.33 11.00
C TYR A 64 17.17 -2.87 11.41
N LYS A 65 18.07 -2.65 12.36
CA LYS A 65 18.52 -1.31 12.76
C LYS A 65 19.67 -0.92 11.84
N LEU A 66 19.42 0.05 10.96
CA LEU A 66 20.39 0.57 10.01
C LEU A 66 21.02 1.84 10.57
N ASN A 67 22.35 1.93 10.53
CA ASN A 67 23.06 3.19 10.66
C ASN A 67 23.46 3.66 9.29
N ILE A 68 23.10 4.89 8.96
CA ILE A 68 23.18 5.41 7.60
C ILE A 68 23.90 6.75 7.62
N GLU A 69 24.69 7.00 6.58
CA GLU A 69 25.36 8.28 6.35
C GLU A 69 24.65 9.00 5.21
N VAL A 70 24.23 10.23 5.49
CA VAL A 70 23.49 11.06 4.56
C VAL A 70 24.28 12.36 4.37
N ARG A 71 24.37 12.83 3.12
CA ARG A 71 25.01 14.10 2.80
C ARG A 71 23.92 15.16 2.65
N ASP A 72 23.79 16.00 3.67
CA ASP A 72 22.81 17.10 3.71
C ASP A 72 23.57 18.43 3.76
N ASN A 73 23.39 19.27 2.73
CA ASN A 73 24.07 20.57 2.59
C ASN A 73 25.60 20.51 2.83
N ASN A 74 26.29 19.61 2.14
CA ASN A 74 27.73 19.33 2.27
C ASN A 74 28.22 18.85 3.65
N LYS A 75 27.32 18.62 4.62
CA LYS A 75 27.65 18.02 5.91
C LYS A 75 27.23 16.56 5.94
N LYS A 76 28.11 15.71 6.46
CA LYS A 76 27.83 14.29 6.71
C LYS A 76 27.03 14.18 8.01
N LYS A 77 25.79 13.72 7.91
CA LYS A 77 24.94 13.40 9.07
C LYS A 77 24.73 11.90 9.15
N ARG A 78 24.67 11.38 10.38
CA ARG A 78 24.40 9.97 10.64
C ARG A 78 23.02 9.82 11.24
N TYR A 79 22.24 8.88 10.71
CA TYR A 79 20.92 8.56 11.23
C TYR A 79 20.85 7.07 11.57
N THR A 80 19.98 6.75 12.52
CA THR A 80 19.64 5.39 12.86
C THR A 80 18.17 5.18 12.52
N ILE A 81 17.89 4.22 11.65
CA ILE A 81 16.54 3.94 11.15
C ILE A 81 16.21 2.46 11.28
N ASN A 82 14.92 2.15 11.35
CA ASN A 82 14.44 0.77 11.41
C ASN A 82 13.92 0.36 10.03
N SER A 83 14.37 -0.79 9.55
CA SER A 83 13.97 -1.40 8.28
C SER A 83 13.39 -2.80 8.50
N MET A 84 12.45 -3.21 7.64
CA MET A 84 12.00 -4.61 7.57
C MET A 84 12.94 -5.48 6.72
N ASP A 85 13.65 -4.82 5.79
CA ASP A 85 14.53 -5.41 4.80
C ASP A 85 15.99 -5.29 5.29
N GLU A 86 16.79 -6.32 5.00
CA GLU A 86 18.23 -6.33 5.29
C GLU A 86 19.01 -5.59 4.21
N TYR A 87 19.95 -4.74 4.63
CA TYR A 87 20.85 -4.01 3.75
C TYR A 87 22.31 -4.35 4.08
N LYS A 88 23.15 -4.42 3.05
CA LYS A 88 24.60 -4.59 3.19
C LYS A 88 25.26 -3.22 3.44
N LYS A 89 26.43 -3.25 4.05
CA LYS A 89 27.28 -2.06 4.20
C LYS A 89 27.69 -1.57 2.82
N GLY A 90 27.47 -0.30 2.53
CA GLY A 90 27.76 0.33 1.25
C GLY A 90 26.55 0.50 0.34
N ASP A 91 25.41 -0.15 0.64
CA ASP A 91 24.18 -0.01 -0.14
C ASP A 91 23.70 1.44 -0.17
N ASP A 92 23.29 1.90 -1.36
CA ASP A 92 22.64 3.18 -1.56
C ASP A 92 21.16 3.06 -1.18
N ILE A 93 20.69 3.99 -0.35
CA ILE A 93 19.31 4.04 0.12
C ILE A 93 18.77 5.45 0.05
N SER A 94 17.48 5.58 -0.27
CA SER A 94 16.75 6.84 -0.10
C SER A 94 15.95 6.78 1.20
N ILE A 95 16.01 7.84 2.00
CA ILE A 95 15.22 7.98 3.22
C ILE A 95 14.26 9.14 3.13
N MET A 96 13.15 9.05 3.88
CA MET A 96 12.20 10.13 4.03
C MET A 96 11.76 10.31 5.49
N THR A 97 11.31 11.51 5.82
CA THR A 97 10.66 11.78 7.10
C THR A 97 9.31 11.09 7.18
N ASP A 98 9.06 10.36 8.27
CA ASP A 98 7.82 9.64 8.50
C ASP A 98 6.65 10.63 8.63
N ALA A 99 5.63 10.44 7.80
CA ALA A 99 4.48 11.32 7.77
C ALA A 99 3.62 11.27 9.05
N SER A 100 3.64 10.14 9.77
CA SER A 100 2.92 9.97 11.04
C SER A 100 3.71 10.55 12.22
N ASN A 101 5.03 10.64 12.12
CA ASN A 101 5.88 11.16 13.18
C ASN A 101 7.08 11.86 12.55
N LYS A 102 6.99 13.20 12.43
CA LYS A 102 8.01 14.04 11.78
C LYS A 102 9.41 13.91 12.38
N LEU A 103 9.56 13.27 13.54
CA LEU A 103 10.84 13.04 14.21
C LEU A 103 11.51 11.71 13.82
N LYS A 104 10.82 10.84 13.06
CA LYS A 104 11.35 9.53 12.65
C LYS A 104 11.62 9.50 11.15
N MET A 105 12.73 8.90 10.75
CA MET A 105 13.07 8.66 9.34
C MET A 105 12.80 7.19 8.99
N LYS A 106 12.37 6.94 7.75
CA LYS A 106 12.09 5.60 7.20
C LYS A 106 12.76 5.44 5.85
N VAL A 107 13.14 4.20 5.52
CA VAL A 107 13.58 3.85 4.17
C VAL A 107 12.43 4.10 3.20
N PHE A 108 12.71 4.84 2.14
CA PHE A 108 11.77 5.08 1.05
C PHE A 108 11.93 4.00 -0.01
N ASN A 109 10.93 3.13 -0.13
CA ASN A 109 10.83 2.20 -1.25
C ASN A 109 9.94 2.84 -2.33
N LYS A 110 10.59 3.26 -3.43
CA LYS A 110 9.97 3.93 -4.60
C LYS A 110 8.82 3.14 -5.24
N SER A 111 8.73 1.86 -4.94
CA SER A 111 7.72 0.92 -5.45
C SER A 111 6.31 1.08 -4.87
N LYS A 112 6.16 1.79 -3.75
CA LYS A 112 4.87 2.21 -3.20
C LYS A 112 4.65 3.62 -3.71
N THR A 113 3.89 3.88 -4.76
CA THR A 113 2.49 3.48 -4.92
C THR A 113 2.10 3.84 -6.33
N PHE A 114 1.59 2.91 -7.12
CA PHE A 114 0.88 3.33 -8.32
C PHE A 114 -0.44 3.97 -7.86
N LEU A 115 -0.44 5.32 -7.80
CA LEU A 115 -1.51 6.19 -7.29
C LEU A 115 -2.87 5.98 -7.98
N LEU A 116 -2.90 5.18 -9.05
CA LEU A 116 -4.08 4.98 -9.88
C LEU A 116 -5.30 4.51 -9.10
N GLY A 117 -5.15 3.67 -8.07
CA GLY A 117 -6.28 3.24 -7.25
C GLY A 117 -6.98 4.40 -6.52
N GLN A 118 -6.23 5.36 -5.99
CA GLN A 118 -6.80 6.51 -5.28
C GLN A 118 -7.32 7.58 -6.25
N TRP A 119 -6.66 7.80 -7.38
CA TRP A 119 -7.21 8.64 -8.44
C TRP A 119 -8.50 8.06 -9.01
N LEU A 120 -8.57 6.75 -9.22
CA LEU A 120 -9.78 6.05 -9.63
C LEU A 120 -10.91 6.23 -8.63
N MET A 121 -10.64 6.02 -7.34
CA MET A 121 -11.63 6.23 -6.27
C MET A 121 -12.12 7.69 -6.19
N LEU A 122 -11.23 8.66 -6.42
CA LEU A 122 -11.60 10.07 -6.49
C LEU A 122 -12.55 10.34 -7.66
N VAL A 123 -12.22 9.84 -8.84
CA VAL A 123 -13.05 10.00 -10.04
C VAL A 123 -14.40 9.32 -9.84
N ILE A 124 -14.42 8.06 -9.40
CA ILE A 124 -15.66 7.31 -9.09
C ILE A 124 -16.50 8.08 -8.05
N GLY A 125 -15.88 8.57 -6.99
CA GLY A 125 -16.56 9.37 -5.95
C GLY A 125 -17.21 10.63 -6.52
N PHE A 126 -16.53 11.33 -7.43
CA PHE A 126 -17.07 12.51 -8.11
C PHE A 126 -18.30 12.17 -8.96
N PHE A 127 -18.27 11.04 -9.67
CA PHE A 127 -19.41 10.60 -10.47
C PHE A 127 -20.60 10.15 -9.62
N ILE A 128 -20.37 9.41 -8.53
CA ILE A 128 -21.43 9.03 -7.59
C ILE A 128 -22.06 10.28 -6.98
N PHE A 129 -21.25 11.27 -6.60
CA PHE A 129 -21.72 12.55 -6.07
C PHE A 129 -22.58 13.33 -7.07
N LEU A 130 -22.19 13.36 -8.35
CA LEU A 130 -22.92 14.09 -9.40
C LEU A 130 -24.17 13.38 -9.90
N THR A 131 -24.28 12.06 -9.72
CA THR A 131 -25.35 11.24 -10.28
C THR A 131 -26.76 11.76 -9.96
N PRO A 132 -27.10 12.14 -8.71
CA PRO A 132 -28.45 12.62 -8.39
C PRO A 132 -28.79 13.95 -9.08
N PHE A 133 -27.82 14.85 -9.18
CA PHE A 133 -27.99 16.14 -9.86
C PHE A 133 -28.13 15.96 -11.38
N ALA A 134 -27.35 15.02 -11.95
CA ALA A 134 -27.45 14.69 -13.36
C ALA A 134 -28.80 14.07 -13.69
N LYS A 135 -29.34 13.17 -12.85
CA LYS A 135 -30.69 12.59 -13.02
C LYS A 135 -31.82 13.63 -12.95
N MET A 136 -31.66 14.69 -12.15
CA MET A 136 -32.64 15.76 -12.06
C MET A 136 -32.65 16.65 -13.31
N LYS A 137 -31.50 16.83 -13.95
CA LYS A 137 -31.33 17.80 -15.04
C LYS A 137 -31.30 17.18 -16.44
N PHE A 138 -30.96 15.90 -16.53
CA PHE A 138 -30.78 15.18 -17.79
C PHE A 138 -31.48 13.81 -17.75
N SER A 139 -31.90 13.32 -18.92
CA SER A 139 -32.50 11.99 -19.05
C SER A 139 -31.50 10.87 -18.72
N GLU A 140 -32.00 9.65 -18.47
CA GLU A 140 -31.16 8.48 -18.18
C GLU A 140 -30.13 8.19 -19.28
N THR A 141 -30.42 8.59 -20.52
CA THR A 141 -29.52 8.53 -21.68
C THR A 141 -28.22 9.32 -21.45
N TYR A 142 -28.30 10.50 -20.83
CA TYR A 142 -27.12 11.32 -20.54
C TYR A 142 -26.25 10.72 -19.44
N LEU A 143 -26.88 10.03 -18.47
CA LEU A 143 -26.16 9.31 -17.42
C LEU A 143 -25.35 8.16 -18.02
N THR A 144 -25.93 7.46 -18.99
CA THR A 144 -25.27 6.37 -19.74
C THR A 144 -24.10 6.93 -20.57
N ALA A 145 -24.30 8.07 -21.24
CA ALA A 145 -23.25 8.77 -21.98
C ALA A 145 -22.07 9.23 -21.12
N LEU A 146 -22.29 9.45 -19.83
CA LEU A 146 -21.26 9.83 -18.88
C LEU A 146 -20.56 8.61 -18.25
N MET A 147 -21.32 7.58 -17.88
CA MET A 147 -20.81 6.38 -17.20
C MET A 147 -20.03 5.45 -18.12
N ALA A 148 -20.43 5.36 -19.39
CA ALA A 148 -19.82 4.42 -20.33
C ALA A 148 -18.35 4.75 -20.69
N PRO A 149 -17.98 6.01 -21.00
CA PRO A 149 -16.57 6.39 -21.18
C PRO A 149 -15.76 6.23 -19.90
N LEU A 150 -16.35 6.55 -18.74
CA LEU A 150 -15.68 6.40 -17.46
C LEU A 150 -15.34 4.94 -17.17
N SER A 151 -16.32 4.04 -17.28
CA SER A 151 -16.12 2.61 -17.08
C SER A 151 -15.01 2.10 -17.99
N SER A 152 -15.00 2.55 -19.25
CA SER A 152 -13.95 2.21 -20.20
C SER A 152 -12.57 2.70 -19.75
N LEU A 153 -12.44 3.95 -19.30
CA LEU A 153 -11.19 4.51 -18.81
C LEU A 153 -10.68 3.78 -17.56
N VAL A 154 -11.56 3.45 -16.61
CA VAL A 154 -11.20 2.65 -15.44
C VAL A 154 -10.73 1.26 -15.86
N GLY A 155 -11.43 0.64 -16.81
CA GLY A 155 -11.07 -0.66 -17.36
C GLY A 155 -9.67 -0.67 -17.98
N ILE A 156 -9.39 0.29 -18.86
CA ILE A 156 -8.06 0.49 -19.48
C ILE A 156 -6.99 0.68 -18.41
N ALA A 157 -7.28 1.50 -17.40
CA ALA A 157 -6.32 1.81 -16.36
C ALA A 157 -5.95 0.58 -15.50
N LEU A 158 -6.92 -0.26 -15.14
CA LEU A 158 -6.67 -1.53 -14.43
C LEU A 158 -5.85 -2.52 -15.27
N ILE A 159 -6.15 -2.62 -16.57
CA ILE A 159 -5.37 -3.46 -17.49
C ILE A 159 -3.94 -2.93 -17.60
N PHE A 160 -3.76 -1.61 -17.70
CA PHE A 160 -2.44 -0.99 -17.75
C PHE A 160 -1.62 -1.26 -16.47
N VAL A 161 -2.23 -1.20 -15.29
CA VAL A 161 -1.58 -1.59 -14.02
C VAL A 161 -1.10 -3.02 -14.08
N TYR A 162 -2.02 -3.93 -14.44
CA TYR A 162 -1.72 -5.35 -14.51
C TYR A 162 -0.56 -5.62 -15.48
N LEU A 163 -0.58 -5.02 -16.67
CA LEU A 163 0.49 -5.17 -17.66
C LEU A 163 1.82 -4.58 -17.17
N LYS A 164 1.79 -3.42 -16.51
CA LYS A 164 2.99 -2.79 -15.93
C LYS A 164 3.59 -3.65 -14.83
N GLU A 165 2.78 -4.20 -13.93
CA GLU A 165 3.24 -5.09 -12.87
C GLU A 165 3.72 -6.44 -13.41
N LYS A 166 3.04 -6.99 -14.42
CA LYS A 166 3.46 -8.23 -15.10
C LYS A 166 4.78 -8.07 -15.86
N LYS A 167 5.10 -6.87 -16.34
CA LYS A 167 6.38 -6.56 -17.00
C LYS A 167 7.56 -6.48 -16.04
N ARG A 168 7.35 -6.46 -14.72
CA ARG A 168 8.46 -6.48 -13.75
C ARG A 168 9.22 -7.79 -13.87
N ASN A 169 10.54 -7.71 -13.78
CA ASN A 169 11.41 -8.88 -13.85
C ASN A 169 11.43 -9.59 -12.49
N LEU A 170 10.35 -10.32 -12.19
CA LEU A 170 10.12 -10.97 -10.91
C LEU A 170 10.68 -12.40 -10.91
N GLU A 171 11.61 -12.66 -9.99
CA GLU A 171 12.07 -14.01 -9.65
C GLU A 171 11.25 -14.57 -8.51
N GLU A 172 10.67 -15.75 -8.70
CA GLU A 172 9.94 -16.46 -7.65
C GLU A 172 10.93 -17.23 -6.78
N ILE A 173 10.82 -17.05 -5.46
CA ILE A 173 11.67 -17.70 -4.46
C ILE A 173 10.78 -18.35 -3.43
N ASP A 174 11.08 -19.61 -3.12
CA ASP A 174 10.46 -20.32 -2.02
C ASP A 174 10.95 -19.75 -0.69
N SER A 175 10.00 -19.46 0.19
CA SER A 175 10.27 -19.03 1.56
C SER A 175 9.53 -19.89 2.57
N GLU A 176 10.04 -19.95 3.79
CA GLU A 176 9.45 -20.71 4.89
C GLU A 176 9.12 -19.78 6.06
N ILE A 177 7.95 -19.98 6.67
CA ILE A 177 7.57 -19.28 7.89
C ILE A 177 8.33 -19.88 9.08
N VAL A 178 9.38 -19.19 9.53
CA VAL A 178 10.22 -19.66 10.65
C VAL A 178 9.79 -19.13 12.00
N ALA A 179 9.04 -18.02 12.03
CA ALA A 179 8.51 -17.44 13.25
C ALA A 179 7.34 -16.52 12.95
N VAL A 180 6.69 -16.02 14.01
CA VAL A 180 5.62 -15.03 13.89
C VAL A 180 5.88 -13.87 14.83
N LEU A 181 5.79 -12.66 14.29
CA LEU A 181 5.78 -11.42 15.06
C LEU A 181 4.37 -11.07 15.50
N LYS A 182 4.19 -10.84 16.79
CA LYS A 182 2.94 -10.37 17.38
C LYS A 182 3.04 -8.88 17.67
N TRP A 183 2.42 -8.07 16.83
CA TRP A 183 2.25 -6.64 17.07
C TRP A 183 0.99 -6.41 17.89
N GLN A 184 1.14 -5.84 19.08
CA GLN A 184 0.01 -5.33 19.86
C GLN A 184 0.31 -3.89 20.29
N LYS A 185 -0.57 -2.95 19.93
CA LYS A 185 -0.47 -1.59 20.46
C LYS A 185 -0.76 -1.65 21.96
N ILE A 186 0.14 -1.08 22.75
CA ILE A 186 -0.07 -0.89 24.18
C ILE A 186 -0.58 0.54 24.33
N ASN A 187 -1.77 0.71 24.90
CA ASN A 187 -2.26 2.04 25.24
C ASN A 187 -1.48 2.54 26.46
N VAL A 188 -0.84 3.69 26.32
CA VAL A 188 -0.07 4.36 27.37
C VAL A 188 -0.81 5.66 27.71
N ASN A 189 -1.07 5.91 28.99
CA ASN A 189 -1.69 7.15 29.44
C ASN A 189 -0.72 8.35 29.35
N GLU A 190 -1.24 9.58 29.49
CA GLU A 190 -0.44 10.82 29.53
C GLU A 190 0.65 10.81 30.63
N GLU A 191 0.47 9.99 31.67
CA GLU A 191 1.41 9.77 32.77
C GLU A 191 2.43 8.63 32.53
N GLY A 192 2.43 8.00 31.34
CA GLY A 192 3.41 6.97 30.98
C GLY A 192 3.09 5.54 31.46
N GLU A 193 2.00 5.35 32.19
CA GLU A 193 1.59 4.02 32.68
C GLU A 193 0.87 3.19 31.60
N LYS A 194 1.32 1.94 31.42
CA LYS A 194 0.78 0.97 30.44
C LYS A 194 -0.49 0.33 30.98
N LYS A 195 -1.67 0.92 30.74
CA LYS A 195 -2.91 0.41 31.32
C LYS A 195 -3.44 -0.86 30.65
N HIS A 196 -3.53 -0.93 29.31
CA HIS A 196 -4.17 -2.08 28.65
C HIS A 196 -3.57 -2.42 27.28
N LYS A 197 -3.41 -3.73 27.02
CA LYS A 197 -3.10 -4.28 25.69
C LYS A 197 -4.32 -4.06 24.79
N ALA A 198 -4.16 -3.45 23.62
CA ALA A 198 -5.26 -3.29 22.66
C ALA A 198 -5.87 -4.68 22.31
N ALA A 199 -7.20 -4.76 22.18
CA ALA A 199 -7.91 -6.03 22.04
C ALA A 199 -7.48 -6.86 20.82
N THR A 200 -7.03 -6.21 19.75
CA THR A 200 -6.65 -6.88 18.50
C THR A 200 -5.13 -6.91 18.36
N ALA A 201 -4.56 -8.11 18.38
CA ALA A 201 -3.17 -8.35 18.01
C ALA A 201 -3.08 -8.60 16.50
N LEU A 202 -2.01 -8.09 15.89
CA LEU A 202 -1.67 -8.32 14.49
C LEU A 202 -0.49 -9.29 14.44
N TYR A 203 -0.67 -10.41 13.77
CA TYR A 203 0.35 -11.43 13.55
C TYR A 203 0.96 -11.25 12.16
N CYS A 204 2.29 -11.19 12.10
CA CYS A 204 3.06 -11.03 10.87
C CYS A 204 4.12 -12.14 10.80
N PRO A 205 4.11 -13.01 9.77
CA PRO A 205 5.09 -14.08 9.68
C PRO A 205 6.49 -13.53 9.42
N VAL A 206 7.50 -14.26 9.88
CA VAL A 206 8.91 -14.06 9.56
C VAL A 206 9.29 -15.14 8.57
N LEU A 207 9.78 -14.70 7.42
CA LEU A 207 10.10 -15.54 6.27
C LEU A 207 11.60 -15.74 6.19
N LYS A 208 12.04 -16.98 6.06
CA LYS A 208 13.40 -17.37 5.72
C LYS A 208 13.43 -17.83 4.26
N TYR A 209 14.42 -17.38 3.51
CA TYR A 209 14.58 -17.70 2.09
C TYR A 209 16.06 -17.59 1.69
N GLU A 210 16.43 -18.23 0.59
CA GLU A 210 17.75 -18.13 -0.01
C GLU A 210 17.70 -17.20 -1.22
N TYR A 211 18.65 -16.28 -1.33
CA TYR A 211 18.80 -15.43 -2.50
C TYR A 211 20.27 -15.13 -2.73
N ASP A 212 20.74 -15.39 -3.95
CA ASP A 212 22.14 -15.17 -4.35
C ASP A 212 23.12 -15.99 -3.48
N GLY A 213 22.76 -17.25 -3.17
CA GLY A 213 23.54 -18.16 -2.33
C GLY A 213 23.61 -17.78 -0.85
N LEU A 214 22.85 -16.76 -0.43
CA LEU A 214 22.82 -16.27 0.94
C LEU A 214 21.45 -16.50 1.58
N GLU A 215 21.46 -17.08 2.77
CA GLU A 215 20.28 -17.18 3.61
C GLU A 215 19.89 -15.79 4.14
N LYS A 216 18.63 -15.41 3.92
CA LYS A 216 18.04 -14.16 4.38
C LYS A 216 16.80 -14.42 5.22
N ILE A 217 16.57 -13.57 6.21
CA ILE A 217 15.37 -13.63 7.06
C ILE A 217 14.73 -12.25 7.10
N ARG A 218 13.43 -12.17 6.83
CA ARG A 218 12.68 -10.90 6.82
C ARG A 218 11.37 -11.04 7.55
N ARG A 219 10.84 -9.93 8.04
CA ARG A 219 9.43 -9.88 8.42
C ARG A 219 8.58 -9.67 7.16
N SER A 220 7.53 -10.46 7.03
CA SER A 220 6.50 -10.27 6.00
C SER A 220 5.73 -8.96 6.21
N ARG A 221 5.27 -8.37 5.11
CA ARG A 221 4.33 -7.24 5.08
C ARG A 221 2.88 -7.71 5.20
N LEU A 222 2.60 -8.98 4.95
CA LEU A 222 1.32 -9.62 5.25
C LEU A 222 1.05 -9.62 6.76
N HIS A 223 -0.22 -9.51 7.11
CA HIS A 223 -0.67 -9.54 8.49
C HIS A 223 -2.06 -10.17 8.59
N SER A 224 -2.35 -10.76 9.73
CA SER A 224 -3.67 -11.30 10.09
C SER A 224 -3.94 -11.00 11.55
N ASN A 225 -5.23 -10.91 11.91
CA ASN A 225 -5.63 -10.86 13.32
C ASN A 225 -5.68 -12.26 13.95
N ASP A 226 -5.56 -13.31 13.13
CA ASP A 226 -5.51 -14.71 13.55
C ASP A 226 -4.10 -15.28 13.35
N TYR A 227 -3.56 -15.84 14.43
CA TYR A 227 -2.26 -16.53 14.42
C TYR A 227 -2.27 -17.78 13.56
N ASN A 228 -3.37 -18.54 13.54
CA ASN A 228 -3.47 -19.83 12.84
C ASN A 228 -3.33 -19.69 11.32
N PHE A 229 -3.42 -18.46 10.80
CA PHE A 229 -3.20 -18.15 9.39
C PHE A 229 -1.73 -18.37 8.96
N TYR A 230 -0.78 -18.33 9.91
CA TYR A 230 0.65 -18.43 9.67
C TYR A 230 1.30 -19.59 10.45
N PRO A 231 0.99 -20.85 10.11
CA PRO A 231 1.62 -22.00 10.76
C PRO A 231 3.12 -22.04 10.43
N LEU A 232 3.93 -22.37 11.45
CA LEU A 232 5.38 -22.51 11.32
C LEU A 232 5.72 -23.66 10.35
N GLY A 233 6.80 -23.50 9.58
CA GLY A 233 7.24 -24.45 8.57
C GLY A 233 6.46 -24.41 7.26
N LYS A 234 5.37 -23.62 7.17
CA LYS A 234 4.62 -23.48 5.92
C LYS A 234 5.47 -22.74 4.89
N LYS A 235 5.56 -23.32 3.70
CA LYS A 235 6.18 -22.70 2.54
C LYS A 235 5.24 -21.69 1.88
N MET A 236 5.79 -20.58 1.42
CA MET A 236 5.11 -19.61 0.59
C MET A 236 6.07 -18.97 -0.40
N SER A 237 5.58 -18.65 -1.59
CA SER A 237 6.35 -17.93 -2.60
C SER A 237 6.46 -16.46 -2.25
N ILE A 238 7.67 -15.91 -2.39
CA ILE A 238 7.94 -14.47 -2.47
C ILE A 238 8.53 -14.17 -3.84
N TYR A 239 8.47 -12.91 -4.26
CA TYR A 239 8.92 -12.47 -5.57
C TYR A 239 9.94 -11.35 -5.41
N ILE A 240 11.13 -11.50 -6.00
CA ILE A 240 12.16 -10.46 -5.99
C ILE A 240 12.20 -9.80 -7.37
N ASP A 241 12.02 -8.49 -7.40
CA ASP A 241 12.23 -7.69 -8.59
C ASP A 241 13.74 -7.52 -8.83
N LYS A 242 14.26 -8.14 -9.91
CA LYS A 242 15.70 -8.13 -10.22
C LYS A 242 16.24 -6.72 -10.48
N ASP A 243 15.39 -5.81 -10.97
CA ASP A 243 15.80 -4.45 -11.33
C ASP A 243 15.95 -3.57 -10.09
N SER A 244 15.07 -3.74 -9.10
CA SER A 244 15.00 -2.89 -7.90
C SER A 244 15.49 -3.55 -6.61
N GLY A 245 15.68 -4.87 -6.61
CA GLY A 245 15.96 -5.68 -5.42
C GLY A 245 14.79 -5.78 -4.44
N GLU A 246 13.61 -5.27 -4.80
CA GLU A 246 12.46 -5.28 -3.92
C GLU A 246 11.85 -6.67 -3.80
N VAL A 247 11.56 -7.09 -2.57
CA VAL A 247 10.76 -8.28 -2.27
C VAL A 247 9.26 -7.93 -2.19
N LEU A 248 8.49 -8.63 -3.01
CA LEU A 248 7.03 -8.62 -3.07
C LEU A 248 6.48 -9.95 -2.55
N GLU A 249 5.35 -9.91 -1.86
CA GLU A 249 4.70 -11.09 -1.26
C GLU A 249 3.46 -11.53 -2.05
N GLU A 250 3.04 -10.74 -3.04
CA GLU A 250 1.93 -11.05 -3.93
C GLU A 250 2.31 -10.69 -5.37
N ARG A 251 1.90 -11.52 -6.34
CA ARG A 251 1.92 -11.18 -7.76
C ARG A 251 0.80 -10.19 -8.11
N PRO A 252 0.88 -9.49 -9.26
CA PRO A 252 -0.25 -8.76 -9.81
C PRO A 252 -1.51 -9.63 -9.82
N LYS A 253 -2.56 -9.15 -9.17
CA LYS A 253 -3.80 -9.92 -9.03
C LYS A 253 -4.47 -10.02 -10.40
N GLN A 254 -4.69 -11.24 -10.88
CA GLN A 254 -5.43 -11.50 -12.13
C GLN A 254 -6.84 -10.87 -12.11
N SER A 255 -7.42 -10.67 -10.92
CA SER A 255 -8.67 -9.94 -10.75
C SER A 255 -8.63 -8.51 -11.31
N MET A 256 -7.47 -7.85 -11.34
CA MET A 256 -7.33 -6.52 -11.97
C MET A 256 -7.56 -6.59 -13.48
N LEU A 257 -7.00 -7.61 -14.16
CA LEU A 257 -7.21 -7.84 -15.59
C LEU A 257 -8.68 -8.16 -15.87
N LEU A 258 -9.26 -9.11 -15.12
CA LEU A 258 -10.66 -9.54 -15.27
C LEU A 258 -11.63 -8.37 -15.05
N MET A 259 -11.47 -7.63 -13.95
CA MET A 259 -12.30 -6.45 -13.67
C MET A 259 -12.12 -5.37 -14.73
N GLY A 260 -10.89 -5.17 -15.22
CA GLY A 260 -10.61 -4.24 -16.30
C GLY A 260 -11.34 -4.59 -17.60
N LEU A 261 -11.36 -5.88 -17.98
CA LEU A 261 -12.11 -6.38 -19.14
C LEU A 261 -13.61 -6.24 -18.96
N VAL A 262 -14.15 -6.59 -17.78
CA VAL A 262 -15.58 -6.43 -17.48
C VAL A 262 -16.01 -4.96 -17.63
N LEU A 263 -15.24 -4.03 -17.08
CA LEU A 263 -15.55 -2.59 -17.17
C LEU A 263 -15.45 -2.05 -18.60
N LEU A 264 -14.54 -2.57 -19.42
CA LEU A 264 -14.47 -2.27 -20.84
C LEU A 264 -15.72 -2.76 -21.59
N ILE A 265 -16.17 -3.98 -21.33
CA ILE A 265 -17.38 -4.54 -21.93
C ILE A 265 -18.61 -3.73 -21.52
N MET A 266 -18.75 -3.41 -20.22
CA MET A 266 -19.84 -2.56 -19.74
C MET A 266 -19.80 -1.16 -20.37
N GLY A 267 -18.61 -0.59 -20.53
CA GLY A 267 -18.42 0.67 -21.22
C GLY A 267 -18.83 0.60 -22.70
N ALA A 268 -18.44 -0.46 -23.41
CA ALA A 268 -18.83 -0.67 -24.81
C ALA A 268 -20.35 -0.84 -24.97
N ILE A 269 -20.99 -1.65 -24.11
CA ILE A 269 -22.45 -1.82 -24.08
C ILE A 269 -23.13 -0.46 -23.83
N GLY A 270 -22.65 0.30 -22.85
CA GLY A 270 -23.19 1.62 -22.55
C GLY A 270 -23.03 2.60 -23.71
N ILE A 271 -21.91 2.56 -24.44
CA ILE A 271 -21.71 3.38 -25.64
C ILE A 271 -22.70 2.98 -26.74
N VAL A 272 -22.82 1.68 -27.04
CA VAL A 272 -23.75 1.17 -28.05
C VAL A 272 -25.20 1.51 -27.71
N ALA A 273 -25.58 1.40 -26.44
CA ALA A 273 -26.93 1.73 -25.96
C ALA A 273 -27.29 3.23 -26.05
N ILE A 274 -26.33 4.12 -26.31
CA ILE A 274 -26.62 5.55 -26.61
C ILE A 274 -27.08 5.72 -28.05
N TYR A 275 -26.63 4.84 -28.95
CA TYR A 275 -26.86 4.92 -30.39
C TYR A 275 -28.00 4.02 -30.89
N ILE A 276 -28.55 3.16 -30.02
CA ILE A 276 -29.75 2.32 -30.26
C ILE A 276 -30.94 2.98 -29.56
#